data_AF-A0A1C5E9L4-F1
#
_entry.id   AF-A0A1C5E9L4-F1
#
_cell.length_a   1.000
_cell.length_b   1.000
_cell.length_c   1.000
_cell.angle_alpha   90.00
_cell.angle_beta   90.00
_cell.angle_gamma   90.00
#
_symmetry.space_group_name_H-M   'P 1'
#
loop_
_entity.id
_entity.type
_entity.pdbx_description
1 polymer ?
#
loop_
_entity_poly.entity_id
_entity_poly.type
_entity_poly.pdbx_seq_one_letter_code
_entity_poly.pdbx_strand_id
1 'polypeptide(L)' 'MTREERRRLLGDEVIAEIHARVAEAPPPTPEVIAVLRRILTRPAGRTAVAAPVKRAA' A
#
# COMPACT_ATOMS: atom_id res chain seq x y z
N MET A 1 -13.87 8.99 -1.74
CA MET A 1 -13.60 9.20 -3.17
C MET A 1 -14.27 8.09 -3.96
N THR A 2 -15.12 8.43 -4.92
CA THR A 2 -15.78 7.50 -5.84
C THR A 2 -14.88 7.19 -7.04
N ARG A 3 -15.22 6.16 -7.83
CA ARG A 3 -14.50 5.83 -9.08
C ARG A 3 -14.59 6.96 -10.10
N GLU A 4 -15.73 7.63 -10.16
CA GLU A 4 -15.99 8.74 -11.08
C GLU A 4 -15.20 9.99 -10.69
N GLU A 5 -15.17 10.33 -9.40
CA GLU A 5 -14.31 11.41 -8.87
C GLU A 5 -12.84 11.15 -9.18
N ARG A 6 -12.37 9.91 -9.01
CA ARG A 6 -11.00 9.53 -9.34
C ARG A 6 -10.69 9.70 -10.83
N ARG A 7 -11.60 9.28 -11.71
CA ARG A 7 -11.46 9.47 -13.16
C ARG A 7 -11.46 10.95 -13.55
N ARG A 8 -12.34 11.77 -12.96
CA ARG A 8 -12.34 13.21 -13.17
C ARG A 8 -11.03 13.87 -12.73
N LEU A 9 -10.45 13.40 -11.63
CA LEU A 9 -9.21 13.97 -11.08
C LEU A 9 -7.96 13.57 -11.88
N LEU A 10 -7.86 12.31 -12.30
CA LEU A 10 -6.63 11.75 -12.87
C LEU A 10 -6.69 11.61 -14.40
N GLY A 11 -7.87 11.44 -14.98
CA GLY A 11 -8.03 11.06 -16.38
C GLY A 11 -7.78 9.56 -16.63
N ASP A 12 -8.29 9.06 -17.77
CA ASP A 12 -8.19 7.64 -18.10
C ASP A 12 -6.75 7.22 -18.47
N GLU A 13 -5.96 8.09 -19.10
CA GLU A 13 -4.57 7.81 -19.48
C GLU A 13 -3.67 7.57 -18.25
N VAL A 14 -3.74 8.46 -17.25
CA VAL A 14 -2.98 8.31 -16.00
C VAL A 14 -3.41 7.05 -15.23
N ILE A 15 -4.71 6.74 -15.23
CA ILE A 15 -5.20 5.51 -14.60
C ILE A 15 -4.64 4.28 -15.32
N ALA A 16 -4.57 4.29 -16.65
CA ALA A 16 -3.98 3.21 -17.43
C ALA A 16 -2.48 3.06 -17.13
N GLU A 17 -1.73 4.17 -17.03
CA GLU A 17 -0.31 4.14 -16.66
C GLU A 17 -0.09 3.56 -15.26
N ILE A 18 -0.90 3.98 -14.27
CA ILE A 18 -0.84 3.43 -12.91
C ILE A 18 -1.08 1.93 -12.94
N HIS A 19 -2.10 1.46 -13.66
CA HIS A 19 -2.38 0.02 -13.75
C HIS A 19 -1.23 -0.75 -14.43
N ALA A 20 -0.64 -0.20 -15.49
CA ALA A 20 0.51 -0.81 -16.14
C ALA A 20 1.69 -0.92 -15.15
N ARG A 21 2.01 0.16 -14.42
CA ARG A 21 3.08 0.16 -13.40
C ARG A 21 2.82 -0.82 -12.26
N VAL A 22 1.57 -0.96 -11.83
CA VAL A 22 1.18 -1.93 -10.79
C VAL A 22 1.31 -3.36 -11.28
N ALA A 23 1.01 -3.64 -12.56
CA ALA A 23 1.14 -4.97 -13.14
C ALA A 23 2.60 -5.46 -13.20
N GLU A 24 3.57 -4.54 -13.36
CA GLU A 24 5.00 -4.86 -13.33
C GLU A 24 5.51 -5.21 -11.93
N ALA A 25 4.76 -4.90 -10.87
CA ALA A 25 5.17 -5.19 -9.50
C ALA A 25 4.93 -6.68 -9.17
N PRO A 26 5.89 -7.36 -8.53
CA PRO A 26 5.65 -8.71 -8.03
C PRO A 26 4.52 -8.70 -6.98
N PRO A 27 3.73 -9.79 -6.88
CA PRO A 27 2.73 -9.90 -5.82
C PRO A 27 3.36 -9.71 -4.43
N PRO A 28 2.69 -9.00 -3.50
CA PRO A 28 3.21 -8.82 -2.15
C PRO A 28 3.25 -10.16 -1.40
N THR A 29 4.27 -10.35 -0.55
CA THR A 29 4.38 -11.57 0.26
C THR A 29 3.25 -11.64 1.30
N PRO A 30 2.90 -12.85 1.79
CA PRO A 30 1.89 -13.01 2.85
C PRO A 30 2.16 -12.18 4.10
N GLU A 31 3.43 -12.01 4.49
CA GLU A 31 3.86 -11.25 5.65
C GLU A 31 3.57 -9.75 5.47
N VAL A 32 3.87 -9.22 4.28
CA VAL A 32 3.55 -7.82 3.91
C VAL A 32 2.05 -7.60 3.95
N ILE A 33 1.26 -8.53 3.39
CA ILE A 33 -0.21 -8.46 3.43
C ILE A 33 -0.71 -8.44 4.88
N ALA A 34 -0.15 -9.27 5.77
CA ALA A 34 -0.55 -9.32 7.17
C ALA A 34 -0.29 -7.99 7.91
N VAL A 35 0.87 -7.36 7.67
CA VAL A 35 1.21 -6.05 8.22
C VAL A 35 0.26 -4.96 7.69
N LEU A 36 0.03 -4.92 6.37
CA LEU A 36 -0.88 -3.96 5.75
C LEU A 36 -2.31 -4.11 6.27
N ARG A 37 -2.81 -5.34 6.40
CA ARG A 37 -4.13 -5.60 7.00
C ARG A 37 -4.22 -5.04 8.40
N ARG A 38 -3.22 -5.27 9.26
CA ARG A 38 -3.20 -4.73 10.63
C ARG A 38 -3.26 -3.20 10.64
N ILE A 39 -2.47 -2.54 9.80
CA ILE A 39 -2.41 -1.07 9.73
C ILE A 39 -3.74 -0.50 9.24
N LEU A 40 -4.26 -1.02 8.13
CA LEU A 40 -5.43 -0.46 7.45
C LEU A 40 -6.75 -0.77 8.15
N THR A 41 -6.84 -1.84 8.95
CA THR A 41 -8.06 -2.21 9.69
C THR A 41 -8.16 -1.57 11.07
N ARG A 42 -7.05 -1.09 11.65
CA ARG A 42 -7.04 -0.42 12.96
C ARG A 42 -6.13 0.82 12.96
N PRO A 43 -6.47 1.87 12.19
CA PRO A 43 -5.61 3.04 12.00
C PRO A 43 -5.31 3.82 13.30
N ALA A 44 -6.17 3.73 14.33
CA ALA A 44 -5.94 4.34 15.64
C ALA A 44 -5.18 3.44 16.64
N GLY A 45 -4.88 2.19 16.28
CA GLY A 45 -4.13 1.28 17.15
C GLY A 45 -2.64 1.55 17.02
N ARG A 46 -1.97 1.90 18.13
CA ARG A 46 -0.50 1.97 18.22
C ARG A 46 0.10 0.80 17.45
N THR A 47 0.76 1.10 16.33
CA THR A 47 1.68 0.17 15.70
C THR A 47 2.76 -0.08 16.74
N ALA A 48 2.90 -1.33 17.20
CA ALA A 48 4.07 -1.69 17.97
C ALA A 48 5.24 -1.49 17.01
N VAL A 49 5.95 -0.37 17.16
CA VAL A 49 7.21 -0.12 16.47
C VAL A 49 8.09 -1.30 16.83
N ALA A 50 8.39 -2.15 15.85
CA ALA A 50 9.37 -3.20 16.03
C ALA A 50 10.65 -2.51 16.53
N ALA A 51 11.14 -2.95 17.70
CA ALA A 51 12.33 -2.40 18.32
C ALA A 51 13.48 -2.32 17.31
N PRO A 52 14.35 -1.29 17.38
CA PRO A 52 15.46 -1.18 16.45
C PRO A 52 16.27 -2.46 16.49
N VAL A 53 16.40 -3.12 15.33
CA VAL A 53 17.33 -4.23 15.14
C VAL A 53 18.72 -3.64 15.39
N LYS A 54 19.30 -3.92 16.57
CA LYS A 54 20.69 -3.61 16.84
C LYS A 54 21.51 -4.28 15.74
N ARG A 55 22.08 -3.50 14.83
CA ARG A 55 23.17 -4.01 13.98
C ARG A 55 24.32 -4.32 14.91
N ALA A 56 24.73 -5.58 14.92
CA ALA A 56 25.91 -6.03 15.63
C ALA A 56 27.16 -5.79 14.77
N ALA A 57 28.23 -5.39 15.46
CA ALA A 57 29.61 -5.11 15.04
C ALA A 57 29.83 -3.80 14.27
#